data_AF-A0AAW2CI78-F1
#
_entry.id   AF-A0AAW2CI78-F1
#
_cell.length_a   1.000
_cell.length_b   1.000
_cell.length_c   1.000
_cell.angle_alpha   90.00
_cell.angle_beta   90.00
_cell.angle_gamma   90.00
#
_symmetry.space_group_name_H-M   'P 1'
#
loop_
_entity.id
_entity.type
_entity.pdbx_description
1 polymer ?
#
loop_
_entity_poly.entity_id
_entity_poly.type
_entity_poly.pdbx_seq_one_letter_code
_entity_poly.pdbx_strand_id
1 'polypeptide(L)'
;MEFPALCTPNLEVLDLSKCENLVVVDELVGSLDKLEIWILEGCEKLQTLPRSLMLRSLRYFDLRDCLMLEKFPSLFLGMESLQTLLLPRTGIKGLPSSIGISLGLRS
;
A
#
# COMPACT_ATOMS: atom_id res chain seq x y z
N MET A 1 -23.29 8.89 12.70
CA MET A 1 -23.61 7.64 11.98
C MET A 1 -22.31 6.88 11.96
N GLU A 2 -22.10 6.04 12.98
CA GLU A 2 -20.87 5.27 13.13
C GLU A 2 -20.88 4.16 12.08
N PHE A 3 -19.85 4.11 11.25
CA PHE A 3 -19.61 2.94 10.41
C PHE A 3 -19.41 1.75 11.35
N PRO A 4 -20.09 0.60 11.13
CA PRO A 4 -19.81 -0.57 11.93
C PRO A 4 -18.31 -0.85 11.78
N ALA A 5 -17.60 -0.90 12.91
CA ALA A 5 -16.23 -1.39 12.93
C ALA A 5 -16.26 -2.73 12.21
N LEU A 6 -15.79 -2.75 10.96
CA LEU A 6 -15.60 -4.01 10.27
C LEU A 6 -14.63 -4.76 11.18
N CYS A 7 -15.13 -5.84 11.76
CA CYS A 7 -14.30 -6.89 12.33
C CYS A 7 -13.57 -7.53 11.14
N THR A 8 -12.63 -6.81 10.52
CA THR A 8 -11.69 -7.43 9.61
C THR A 8 -10.75 -8.28 10.45
N PRO A 9 -10.44 -9.50 9.96
CA PRO A 9 -9.86 -10.56 10.77
C PRO A 9 -8.42 -10.19 11.13
N ASN A 10 -7.74 -11.04 11.89
CA ASN A 10 -6.29 -10.99 12.08
C ASN A 10 -5.53 -11.25 10.75
N LEU A 11 -5.85 -10.51 9.69
CA LEU A 11 -5.29 -10.67 8.36
C LEU A 11 -3.90 -10.06 8.35
N GLU A 12 -2.90 -10.92 8.35
CA GLU A 12 -1.48 -10.56 8.35
C GLU A 12 -0.91 -10.48 6.93
N VAL A 13 -1.52 -11.19 5.97
CA VAL A 13 -1.07 -11.24 4.57
C VAL A 13 -2.24 -10.99 3.64
N LEU A 14 -2.08 -10.02 2.74
CA LEU A 14 -2.98 -9.76 1.63
C LEU A 14 -2.18 -9.81 0.33
N ASP A 15 -2.39 -10.87 -0.44
CA ASP A 15 -1.77 -11.05 -1.76
C ASP A 15 -2.85 -10.86 -2.84
N LEU A 16 -2.66 -9.81 -3.64
CA LEU A 16 -3.48 -9.46 -4.80
C LEU A 16 -2.61 -9.45 -6.07
N SER A 17 -1.45 -10.13 -6.05
CA SER A 17 -0.55 -10.18 -7.19
C SER A 17 -1.26 -10.62 -8.47
N LYS A 18 -0.90 -9.98 -9.58
CA LYS A 18 -1.40 -10.26 -10.94
C LYS A 18 -2.91 -10.13 -11.07
N CYS A 19 -3.55 -9.34 -10.20
CA CYS A 19 -4.91 -8.89 -10.42
C CYS A 19 -4.93 -7.80 -11.50
N GLU A 20 -4.71 -8.19 -12.76
CA GLU A 20 -4.54 -7.28 -13.92
C GLU A 20 -5.73 -6.36 -14.18
N ASN A 21 -6.93 -6.70 -13.65
CA ASN A 21 -8.14 -5.89 -13.77
C ASN A 21 -8.43 -5.04 -12.52
N LEU A 22 -7.59 -5.11 -11.49
CA LEU A 22 -7.73 -4.29 -10.29
C LEU A 22 -7.41 -2.84 -10.62
N VAL A 23 -8.41 -1.97 -10.49
CA VAL A 23 -8.25 -0.52 -10.76
C VAL A 23 -8.08 0.27 -9.47
N VAL A 24 -8.80 -0.12 -8.43
CA VAL A 24 -8.83 0.53 -7.11
C VAL A 24 -8.85 -0.53 -6.02
N VAL A 25 -8.15 -0.26 -4.93
CA VAL A 25 -8.28 -1.02 -3.69
C VAL A 25 -9.23 -0.28 -2.76
N ASP A 26 -10.12 -1.02 -2.09
CA ASP A 26 -11.05 -0.47 -1.11
C ASP A 26 -10.32 0.25 0.03
N GLU A 27 -10.86 1.40 0.47
CA GLU A 27 -10.28 2.21 1.55
C GLU A 27 -10.12 1.43 2.87
N LEU A 28 -10.96 0.42 3.11
CA LEU A 28 -10.89 -0.44 4.28
C LEU A 28 -9.55 -1.18 4.40
N VAL A 29 -8.94 -1.56 3.26
CA VAL A 29 -7.62 -2.20 3.26
C VAL A 29 -6.57 -1.29 3.88
N GLY A 30 -6.71 0.02 3.70
CA GLY A 30 -5.84 1.03 4.31
C GLY A 30 -5.92 1.10 5.84
N SER A 31 -6.88 0.41 6.47
CA SER A 31 -7.09 0.40 7.94
C SER A 31 -6.83 -0.96 8.60
N LEU A 32 -6.24 -1.92 7.88
CA LEU A 32 -5.92 -3.25 8.41
C LEU A 32 -4.69 -3.18 9.33
N ASP A 33 -4.90 -2.85 10.60
CA ASP A 33 -3.83 -2.64 11.58
C ASP A 33 -2.85 -3.83 11.72
N LYS A 34 -3.34 -5.07 11.55
CA LYS A 34 -2.56 -6.31 11.68
C LYS A 34 -1.89 -6.78 10.40
N LEU A 35 -2.13 -6.09 9.27
CA LEU A 35 -1.54 -6.47 7.99
C LEU A 35 -0.04 -6.25 8.03
N GLU A 36 0.73 -7.32 7.84
CA GLU A 36 2.20 -7.31 7.84
C GLU A 36 2.78 -7.34 6.42
N ILE A 37 2.09 -8.03 5.49
CA ILE A 37 2.53 -8.22 4.12
C ILE A 37 1.39 -7.85 3.17
N TRP A 38 1.67 -6.94 2.25
CA TRP A 38 0.74 -6.55 1.21
C TRP A 38 1.42 -6.62 -0.17
N ILE A 39 0.87 -7.46 -1.06
CA ILE A 39 1.42 -7.69 -2.40
C ILE A 39 0.39 -7.29 -3.44
N LEU A 40 0.78 -6.36 -4.32
CA LEU A 40 0.03 -5.90 -5.48
C LEU A 40 0.85 -6.06 -6.77
N GLU A 41 1.94 -6.83 -6.72
CA GLU A 41 2.84 -7.04 -7.86
C GLU A 41 2.06 -7.44 -9.13
N GLY A 42 2.33 -6.78 -10.25
CA GLY A 42 1.67 -7.10 -11.53
C GLY A 42 0.22 -6.63 -11.64
N CYS A 43 -0.27 -5.77 -10.75
CA CYS A 43 -1.57 -5.10 -10.92
C CYS A 43 -1.44 -3.94 -11.93
N GLU A 44 -1.28 -4.25 -13.21
CA GLU A 44 -0.92 -3.26 -14.23
C GLU A 44 -1.93 -2.11 -14.37
N LYS A 45 -3.23 -2.38 -14.18
CA LYS A 45 -4.32 -1.38 -14.26
C LYS A 45 -4.60 -0.65 -12.94
N LEU A 46 -3.85 -0.94 -11.87
CA LEU A 46 -4.05 -0.28 -10.58
C LEU A 46 -3.71 1.20 -10.73
N GLN A 47 -4.69 2.07 -10.51
CA GLN A 47 -4.52 3.53 -10.66
C GLN A 47 -4.32 4.21 -9.30
N THR A 48 -5.00 3.73 -8.27
CA THR A 48 -5.02 4.37 -6.96
C THR A 48 -5.00 3.36 -5.83
N LEU A 49 -4.16 3.66 -4.83
CA LEU A 49 -4.21 3.05 -3.51
C LEU A 49 -5.23 3.78 -2.62
N PRO A 50 -5.63 3.19 -1.47
CA PRO A 50 -6.42 3.87 -0.46
C PRO A 50 -5.82 5.24 -0.12
N ARG A 51 -6.67 6.25 0.05
CA ARG A 51 -6.24 7.62 0.31
C ARG A 51 -5.44 7.73 1.61
N SER A 52 -5.79 6.91 2.60
CA SER A 52 -5.13 6.86 3.90
C SER A 52 -4.61 5.45 4.19
N LEU A 53 -3.31 5.32 4.46
CA LEU A 53 -2.68 4.08 4.90
C LEU A 53 -2.34 4.15 6.39
N MET A 54 -3.17 3.49 7.20
CA MET A 54 -2.99 3.25 8.63
C MET A 54 -2.61 1.80 8.91
N LEU A 55 -1.47 1.39 8.36
CA LEU A 55 -1.01 0.01 8.37
C LEU A 55 0.12 -0.19 9.38
N ARG A 56 -0.22 -0.20 10.67
CA ARG A 56 0.72 -0.21 11.82
C ARG A 56 1.71 -1.36 11.82
N SER A 57 1.24 -2.55 11.45
CA SER A 57 2.06 -3.76 11.42
C SER A 57 2.76 -4.02 10.08
N LEU A 58 2.54 -3.21 9.04
CA LEU A 58 3.03 -3.51 7.70
C LEU A 58 4.55 -3.45 7.64
N ARG A 59 5.17 -4.57 7.28
CA ARG A 59 6.62 -4.73 7.14
C ARG A 59 7.05 -4.81 5.68
N TYR A 60 6.22 -5.42 4.83
CA TYR A 60 6.52 -5.65 3.42
C TYR A 60 5.37 -5.15 2.54
N PHE A 61 5.70 -4.26 1.60
CA PHE A 61 4.75 -3.73 0.63
C PHE A 61 5.33 -3.80 -0.78
N ASP A 62 4.69 -4.57 -1.66
CA ASP A 62 5.15 -4.79 -3.03
C ASP A 62 4.17 -4.24 -4.05
N LEU A 63 4.62 -3.23 -4.79
CA LEU A 63 3.89 -2.52 -5.84
C LEU A 63 4.60 -2.65 -7.19
N ARG A 64 5.51 -3.62 -7.34
CA ARG A 64 6.20 -3.86 -8.61
C ARG A 64 5.21 -4.05 -9.74
N ASP A 65 5.53 -3.56 -10.93
CA ASP A 65 4.70 -3.77 -12.13
C ASP A 65 3.29 -3.15 -12.06
N CYS A 66 3.01 -2.27 -11.10
CA CYS A 66 1.80 -1.45 -11.09
C CYS A 66 1.96 -0.26 -12.06
N LEU A 67 1.94 -0.55 -13.36
CA LEU A 67 2.30 0.40 -14.43
C LEU A 67 1.45 1.68 -14.42
N MET A 68 0.15 1.58 -14.13
CA MET A 68 -0.78 2.73 -14.09
C MET A 68 -0.83 3.45 -12.74
N LEU A 69 -0.08 2.99 -11.73
CA LEU A 69 -0.07 3.63 -10.42
C LEU A 69 0.82 4.86 -10.46
N GLU A 70 0.22 6.04 -10.61
CA GLU A 70 0.98 7.30 -10.79
C GLU A 70 1.30 8.04 -9.49
N LYS A 71 0.58 7.73 -8.41
CA LYS A 71 0.65 8.47 -7.15
C LYS A 71 0.68 7.52 -5.97
N PHE A 72 1.57 7.81 -5.02
CA PHE A 72 1.53 7.21 -3.70
C PHE A 72 0.57 8.01 -2.79
N PRO A 73 -0.14 7.39 -1.83
CA PRO A 73 -0.98 8.09 -0.87
C PRO A 73 -0.22 9.20 -0.14
N SER A 74 -0.86 10.36 0.04
CA SER A 74 -0.26 11.49 0.77
C SER A 74 -0.37 11.35 2.29
N LEU A 75 -1.32 10.53 2.75
CA LEU A 75 -1.56 10.24 4.16
C LEU A 75 -1.20 8.77 4.43
N PHE A 76 -0.06 8.56 5.08
CA PHE A 76 0.40 7.24 5.52
C PHE A 76 0.76 7.37 7.00
N LEU A 77 -0.28 7.33 7.83
CA LEU A 77 -0.16 7.47 9.28
C LEU A 77 0.01 6.06 9.87
N GLY A 78 1.23 5.68 10.24
CA GLY A 78 1.45 4.40 10.93
C GLY A 78 2.19 3.34 10.13
N MET A 79 2.77 3.62 8.97
CA MET A 79 3.70 2.69 8.30
C MET A 79 5.10 2.68 8.96
N GLU A 80 5.16 2.83 10.30
CA GLU A 80 6.41 2.92 11.08
C GLU A 80 7.18 1.58 11.10
N SER A 81 6.45 0.47 10.98
CA SER A 81 7.02 -0.88 10.94
C SER A 81 7.53 -1.28 9.55
N LEU A 82 7.37 -0.43 8.53
CA LEU A 82 7.70 -0.76 7.15
C LEU A 82 9.20 -0.94 6.97
N GLN A 83 9.60 -2.13 6.55
CA GLN A 83 11.00 -2.51 6.33
C GLN A 83 11.34 -2.57 4.84
N THR A 84 10.35 -2.91 4.01
CA THR A 84 10.56 -3.09 2.57
C THR A 84 9.38 -2.51 1.79
N LEU A 85 9.71 -1.62 0.85
CA LEU A 85 8.78 -1.07 -0.13
C LEU A 85 9.37 -1.27 -1.52
N LEU A 86 8.71 -2.06 -2.35
CA LEU A 86 9.14 -2.30 -3.74
C LEU A 86 8.22 -1.54 -4.69
N LEU A 87 8.80 -0.61 -5.46
CA LEU A 87 8.10 0.24 -6.42
C LEU A 87 8.67 0.22 -7.86
N PRO A 88 9.61 -0.67 -8.27
CA PRO A 88 10.12 -0.58 -9.64
C PRO A 88 9.02 -0.90 -10.65
N ARG A 89 9.11 -0.24 -11.82
CA ARG A 89 8.11 -0.31 -12.89
C ARG A 89 6.71 0.10 -12.42
N THR A 90 6.65 1.24 -11.74
CA THR A 90 5.40 1.97 -11.45
C THR A 90 5.39 3.31 -12.16
N GLY A 91 4.21 3.92 -12.29
CA GLY A 91 4.07 5.29 -12.78
C GLY A 91 4.40 6.38 -11.74
N ILE A 92 4.80 5.99 -10.53
CA ILE A 92 5.02 6.90 -9.40
C ILE A 92 6.22 7.81 -9.69
N LYS A 93 5.95 9.12 -9.77
CA LYS A 93 6.98 10.13 -10.09
C LYS A 93 7.74 10.67 -8.87
N GLY A 94 7.30 10.33 -7.67
CA GLY A 94 7.92 10.76 -6.43
C GLY A 94 7.21 10.19 -5.22
N LEU A 95 7.96 9.97 -4.15
CA LEU A 95 7.43 9.59 -2.86
C LEU A 95 7.32 10.82 -1.95
N PRO A 96 6.33 10.85 -1.04
CA PRO A 96 6.33 11.75 0.10
C PRO A 96 7.68 11.71 0.85
N SER A 97 8.19 12.87 1.25
CA SER A 97 9.54 13.01 1.84
C SER A 97 9.78 12.15 3.08
N SER A 98 8.73 11.86 3.87
CA SER A 98 8.83 11.02 5.07
C SER A 98 9.01 9.52 4.78
N ILE A 99 8.70 9.01 3.58
CA ILE A 99 8.94 7.60 3.21
C ILE A 99 10.39 7.38 2.77
N GLY A 100 10.97 8.33 2.03
CA GLY A 100 12.37 8.25 1.59
C GLY A 100 13.37 8.25 2.74
N ILE A 101 13.02 8.90 3.86
CA ILE A 101 13.86 8.99 5.06
C ILE A 101 13.88 7.67 5.84
N SER A 102 12.74 6.98 5.98
CA SER A 102 12.66 5.74 6.80
C SER A 102 13.27 4.52 6.13
N LEU A 103 13.25 4.44 4.80
CA LEU A 103 13.74 3.27 4.04
C LEU A 103 15.14 3.44 3.46
N GLY A 104 15.83 4.54 3.76
CA GLY A 104 17.18 4.80 3.22
C GLY A 104 17.24 4.96 1.70
N LEU A 105 16.08 5.14 1.04
CA LEU A 105 15.97 5.39 -0.40
C LEU A 105 16.37 6.84 -0.65
N ARG A 106 17.68 7.09 -0.79
CA ARG A 106 18.19 8.37 -1.27
C ARG A 106 17.85 8.47 -2.76
N SER A 107 17.12 9.53 -3.10
CA SER A 107 16.82 10.00 -4.46
C SER A 107 18.06 10.10 -5.34
#